data_AF-A0AA50KI26-F1
#
_entry.id   AF-A0AA50KI26-F1
#
_cell.length_a   1.000
_cell.length_b   1.000
_cell.length_c   1.000
_cell.angle_alpha   90.00
_cell.angle_beta   90.00
_cell.angle_gamma   90.00
#
_symmetry.space_group_name_H-M   'P 1'
#
loop_
_entity.id
_entity.type
_entity.pdbx_description
1 polymer ?
#
loop_
_entity_poly.entity_id
_entity_poly.type
_entity_poly.pdbx_seq_one_letter_code
_entity_poly.pdbx_strand_id
1 'polypeptide(L)'
;MQKPSLSPPNSRRILLTLCGGLNWSVLVLFTLFLLLSGLLVNFASDTIKSALQLVALPNYNGIPEWLNTELVAFLVLFIVFFCFLFVLRIKAKKALASDLLRVDVNRTPYVDVLVMFLSDLHSDPLLQPIEAMVANSTQSCSAHDIENLGKHPWRMNLCAIQNQLHERPPQQKLELVVVTSGDSQSRWSLFKQLVILGFGTQVQVMTCSEFLADPLFSNTADFNDLQQLFSTLQKVQHKASVQQPARQVCFDATSGTKICSIAAAMVSLSQDQGLQYVSNDYKVKCYEVEYTRADD
;
A
#
# COMPACT_ATOMS: atom_id res chain seq x y z
N MET A 1 26.27 1.07 7.61
CA MET A 1 25.90 1.75 6.35
C MET A 1 24.45 2.21 6.48
N GLN A 2 24.20 3.52 6.55
CA GLN A 2 22.84 4.07 6.58
C GLN A 2 22.22 3.97 5.17
N LYS A 3 21.15 3.20 5.02
CA LYS A 3 20.30 3.25 3.81
C LYS A 3 19.56 4.60 3.82
N PRO A 4 19.52 5.34 2.69
CA PRO A 4 18.74 6.56 2.60
C PRO A 4 17.26 6.20 2.74
N SER A 5 16.55 6.83 3.69
CA SER A 5 15.10 6.70 3.77
C SER A 5 14.50 7.39 2.55
N LEU A 6 13.94 6.60 1.64
CA LEU A 6 13.13 7.11 0.55
C LEU A 6 11.74 7.44 1.10
N SER A 7 11.65 8.52 1.87
CA SER A 7 10.40 9.25 1.94
C SER A 7 10.01 9.60 0.50
N PRO A 8 8.76 9.38 0.06
CA PRO A 8 8.36 9.77 -1.28
C PRO A 8 8.66 11.27 -1.42
N PRO A 9 9.52 11.69 -2.37
CA PRO A 9 9.87 13.09 -2.51
C PRO A 9 8.59 13.90 -2.69
N ASN A 10 8.53 15.14 -2.18
CA ASN A 10 7.36 16.03 -2.27
C ASN A 10 6.80 16.13 -3.71
N SER A 11 7.59 15.81 -4.73
CA SER A 11 7.18 15.65 -6.13
C SER A 11 6.14 14.54 -6.36
N ARG A 12 6.14 13.42 -5.61
CA ARG A 12 5.14 12.33 -5.71
C ARG A 12 3.75 12.79 -5.25
N ARG A 13 3.65 13.63 -4.21
CA ARG A 13 2.37 14.23 -3.78
C ARG A 13 1.82 15.15 -4.86
N ILE A 14 2.65 16.04 -5.41
CA ILE A 14 2.25 16.96 -6.49
C ILE A 14 1.78 16.20 -7.75
N LEU A 15 2.47 15.12 -8.12
CA LEU A 15 2.10 14.30 -9.28
C LEU A 15 0.80 13.52 -9.09
N LEU A 16 0.56 12.97 -7.89
CA LEU A 16 -0.69 12.27 -7.57
C LEU A 16 -1.88 13.23 -7.53
N THR A 17 -1.70 14.46 -7.04
CA THR A 17 -2.74 15.50 -7.07
C THR A 17 -3.10 15.94 -8.50
N LEU A 18 -2.16 15.84 -9.46
CA LEU A 18 -2.40 16.12 -10.88
C LEU A 18 -3.09 14.95 -11.63
N CYS A 19 -3.05 13.73 -11.09
CA CYS A 19 -3.59 12.53 -11.74
C CYS A 19 -4.96 12.07 -11.20
N GLY A 20 -5.33 12.42 -9.96
CA GLY A 20 -6.67 12.22 -9.40
C GLY A 20 -7.63 13.34 -9.88
N GLY A 21 -8.84 12.96 -10.29
CA GLY A 21 -9.81 13.82 -11.00
C GLY A 21 -10.03 15.23 -10.40
N LEU A 22 -10.36 16.18 -11.28
CA LEU A 22 -10.71 17.60 -11.03
C LEU A 22 -10.37 18.14 -9.62
N ASN A 23 -9.10 18.08 -9.23
CA ASN A 23 -8.66 18.58 -7.94
C ASN A 23 -8.60 20.10 -7.94
N TRP A 24 -8.88 20.71 -6.79
CA TRP A 24 -8.72 22.15 -6.52
C TRP A 24 -7.40 22.73 -7.02
N SER A 25 -6.33 21.94 -7.09
CA SER A 25 -5.03 22.33 -7.63
C SER A 25 -5.05 22.65 -9.13
N VAL A 26 -5.82 21.90 -9.92
CA VAL A 26 -6.03 22.18 -11.36
C VAL A 26 -6.86 23.45 -11.52
N LEU A 27 -7.86 23.65 -10.64
CA LEU A 27 -8.66 24.86 -10.63
C LEU A 27 -7.79 26.08 -10.30
N VAL A 28 -6.95 26.01 -9.26
CA VAL A 28 -6.01 27.09 -8.88
C VAL A 28 -5.00 27.36 -10.00
N LEU A 29 -4.43 26.32 -10.63
CA LEU A 29 -3.54 26.48 -11.78
C LEU A 29 -4.26 27.11 -12.98
N PHE A 30 -5.52 26.74 -13.21
CA PHE A 30 -6.34 27.32 -14.27
C PHE A 30 -6.71 28.78 -13.97
N THR A 31 -7.07 29.12 -12.72
CA THR A 31 -7.33 30.51 -12.32
C THR A 31 -6.08 31.36 -12.42
N LEU A 32 -4.92 30.84 -12.00
CA LEU A 32 -3.63 31.52 -12.15
C LEU A 32 -3.28 31.71 -13.64
N PHE A 33 -3.54 30.70 -14.47
CA PHE A 33 -3.38 30.79 -15.91
C PHE A 33 -4.31 31.84 -16.51
N LEU A 34 -5.59 31.90 -16.14
CA LEU A 34 -6.52 32.94 -16.61
C LEU A 34 -6.03 34.34 -16.23
N LEU A 35 -5.58 34.54 -14.98
CA LEU A 35 -5.05 35.82 -14.50
C LEU A 35 -3.77 36.23 -15.26
N LEU A 36 -2.83 35.30 -15.42
CA LEU A 36 -1.59 35.54 -16.16
C LEU A 36 -1.84 35.73 -17.66
N SER A 37 -2.80 35.00 -18.24
CA SER A 37 -3.16 35.10 -19.65
C SER A 37 -3.82 36.44 -19.97
N GLY A 38 -4.67 36.99 -19.08
CA GLY A 38 -5.19 38.35 -19.23
C GLY A 38 -4.07 39.39 -19.23
N LEU A 39 -3.08 39.23 -18.34
CA LEU A 39 -1.92 40.13 -18.26
C LEU A 39 -1.02 40.02 -19.51
N LEU A 40 -0.81 38.80 -20.00
CA LEU A 40 -0.03 38.49 -21.20
C LEU A 40 -0.74 38.88 -22.50
N VAL A 41 -2.07 38.75 -22.59
CA VAL A 41 -2.85 39.18 -23.76
C VAL A 41 -2.83 40.69 -23.88
N ASN A 42 -2.88 41.43 -22.77
CA ASN A 42 -2.72 42.88 -22.77
C ASN A 42 -1.33 43.30 -23.26
N PHE A 43 -0.26 42.61 -22.86
CA PHE A 43 1.10 42.87 -23.35
C PHE A 43 1.35 42.39 -24.79
N ALA A 44 0.76 41.26 -25.17
CA ALA A 44 0.96 40.63 -26.47
C ALA A 44 0.09 41.26 -27.55
N SER A 45 -1.04 41.89 -27.21
CA SER A 45 -1.91 42.61 -28.16
C SER A 45 -1.12 43.63 -28.97
N ASP A 46 -0.26 44.42 -28.32
CA ASP A 46 0.57 45.43 -28.98
C ASP A 46 1.69 44.81 -29.82
N THR A 47 2.25 43.68 -29.36
CA THR A 47 3.32 42.97 -30.06
C THR A 47 2.79 42.20 -31.28
N ILE A 48 1.61 41.57 -31.18
CA ILE A 48 0.93 40.83 -32.23
C ILE A 48 0.41 41.79 -33.30
N LYS A 49 -0.13 42.96 -32.93
CA LYS A 49 -0.48 44.02 -33.89
C LYS A 49 0.74 44.47 -34.69
N SER A 50 1.87 44.68 -34.00
CA SER A 50 3.14 45.07 -34.63
C SER A 50 3.70 43.98 -35.56
N ALA A 51 3.61 42.71 -35.17
CA ALA A 51 4.07 41.58 -35.98
C ALA A 51 3.14 41.30 -37.18
N LEU A 52 1.82 41.44 -37.00
CA LEU A 52 0.83 41.30 -38.08
C LEU A 52 0.97 42.41 -39.11
N GLN A 53 1.28 43.64 -38.72
CA GLN A 53 1.61 44.72 -39.65
C GLN A 53 2.89 44.46 -40.45
N LEU A 54 3.82 43.67 -39.89
CA LEU A 54 5.09 43.32 -40.54
C LEU A 54 4.96 42.15 -41.53
N VAL A 55 4.02 41.22 -41.26
CA VAL A 55 3.77 40.01 -42.08
C VAL A 55 2.62 40.22 -43.09
N ALA A 56 1.66 41.09 -42.78
CA ALA A 56 0.64 41.49 -43.74
C ALA A 56 1.29 42.32 -44.83
N LEU A 57 1.47 41.69 -46.00
CA LEU A 57 1.94 42.30 -47.24
C LEU A 57 1.33 43.70 -47.44
N PRO A 58 2.07 44.65 -48.05
CA PRO A 58 1.75 46.10 -48.06
C PRO A 58 0.43 46.51 -48.73
N ASN A 59 -0.44 45.57 -49.11
CA ASN A 59 -1.77 45.79 -49.70
C ASN A 59 -2.91 45.08 -48.95
N TYR A 60 -2.70 44.57 -47.72
CA TYR A 60 -3.81 44.04 -46.92
C TYR A 60 -4.45 45.15 -46.09
N ASN A 61 -5.67 45.56 -46.47
CA ASN A 61 -6.46 46.57 -45.78
C ASN A 61 -6.97 46.05 -44.43
N GLY A 62 -6.09 46.10 -43.43
CA GLY A 62 -6.42 45.87 -42.03
C GLY A 62 -6.68 44.41 -41.66
N ILE A 63 -6.45 44.11 -40.39
CA ILE A 63 -6.99 42.90 -39.76
C ILE A 63 -8.53 43.01 -39.86
N PRO A 64 -9.26 41.98 -40.30
CA PRO A 64 -10.72 42.07 -40.43
C PRO A 64 -11.34 42.48 -39.08
N GLU A 65 -12.26 43.45 -39.07
CA GLU A 65 -12.87 43.97 -37.82
C GLU A 65 -13.58 42.90 -36.98
N TRP A 66 -13.97 41.78 -37.61
CA TRP A 66 -14.58 40.64 -36.93
C TRP A 66 -13.57 39.74 -36.20
N LEU A 67 -12.27 39.91 -36.45
CA LEU A 67 -11.22 39.11 -35.84
C LEU A 67 -10.75 39.78 -34.54
N ASN A 68 -11.34 39.35 -33.43
CA ASN A 68 -10.91 39.79 -32.10
C ASN A 68 -9.53 39.17 -31.78
N THR A 69 -8.47 39.96 -31.96
CA THR A 69 -7.07 39.53 -31.75
C THR A 69 -6.80 39.06 -30.33
N GLU A 70 -7.52 39.59 -29.33
CA GLU A 70 -7.40 39.17 -27.93
C GLU A 70 -7.99 37.77 -27.73
N LEU A 71 -9.12 37.49 -28.37
CA LEU A 71 -9.76 36.17 -28.34
C LEU A 71 -8.90 35.12 -29.05
N VAL A 72 -8.27 35.47 -30.18
CA VAL A 72 -7.33 34.58 -30.88
C VAL A 72 -6.09 34.31 -30.03
N ALA A 73 -5.49 35.33 -29.42
CA ALA A 73 -4.33 35.18 -28.53
C ALA A 73 -4.66 34.31 -27.30
N PHE A 74 -5.84 34.51 -26.71
CA PHE A 74 -6.34 33.70 -25.60
C PHE A 74 -6.53 32.23 -26.02
N LEU A 75 -7.16 31.98 -27.17
CA LEU A 75 -7.38 30.62 -27.68
C LEU A 75 -6.05 29.88 -27.93
N VAL A 76 -5.05 30.57 -28.49
CA VAL A 76 -3.71 30.00 -28.72
C VAL A 76 -3.04 29.65 -27.39
N LEU A 77 -3.05 30.57 -26.42
CA LEU A 77 -2.50 30.31 -25.07
C LEU A 77 -3.21 29.14 -24.40
N PHE A 78 -4.54 29.06 -24.53
CA PHE A 78 -5.34 27.97 -23.98
C PHE A 78 -4.94 26.63 -24.59
N ILE A 79 -4.83 26.53 -25.92
CA ILE A 79 -4.38 25.31 -26.60
C ILE A 79 -2.97 24.91 -26.14
N VAL A 80 -2.03 25.87 -26.07
CA VAL A 80 -0.65 25.62 -25.61
C VAL A 80 -0.63 25.10 -24.17
N PHE A 81 -1.44 25.66 -23.27
CA PHE A 81 -1.55 25.21 -21.89
C PHE A 81 -2.07 23.77 -21.80
N PHE A 82 -3.14 23.44 -22.54
CA PHE A 82 -3.67 22.07 -22.56
C PHE A 82 -2.69 21.08 -23.19
N CYS A 83 -1.98 21.46 -24.26
CA CYS A 83 -0.89 20.65 -24.84
C CYS A 83 0.24 20.42 -23.82
N PHE A 84 0.63 21.44 -23.07
CA PHE A 84 1.64 21.33 -22.01
C PHE A 84 1.20 20.37 -20.91
N LEU A 85 -0.04 20.50 -20.39
CA LEU A 85 -0.59 19.57 -19.42
C LEU A 85 -0.66 18.13 -19.97
N PHE A 86 -1.00 17.97 -21.24
CA PHE A 86 -1.03 16.67 -21.89
C PHE A 86 0.36 16.03 -21.99
N VAL A 87 1.39 16.80 -22.38
CA VAL A 87 2.79 16.35 -22.39
C VAL A 87 3.27 15.99 -20.99
N LEU A 88 2.95 16.81 -19.98
CA LEU A 88 3.25 16.49 -18.58
C LEU A 88 2.59 15.18 -18.13
N ARG A 89 1.33 14.96 -18.49
CA ARG A 89 0.60 13.71 -18.20
C ARG A 89 1.28 12.50 -18.86
N ILE A 90 1.72 12.62 -20.10
CA ILE A 90 2.45 11.55 -20.80
C ILE A 90 3.79 11.29 -20.11
N LYS A 91 4.56 12.34 -19.78
CA LYS A 91 5.86 12.19 -19.09
C LYS A 91 5.68 11.59 -17.70
N ALA A 92 4.65 11.99 -16.95
CA ALA A 92 4.32 11.42 -15.65
C ALA A 92 3.98 9.93 -15.76
N LYS A 93 3.17 9.52 -16.76
CA LYS A 93 2.88 8.11 -17.02
C LYS A 93 4.12 7.32 -17.41
N LYS A 94 5.00 7.88 -18.23
CA LYS A 94 6.26 7.24 -18.64
C LYS A 94 7.24 7.11 -17.48
N ALA A 95 7.36 8.12 -16.62
CA ALA A 95 8.18 8.07 -15.42
C ALA A 95 7.66 7.04 -14.40
N LEU A 96 6.34 6.81 -14.36
CA LEU A 96 5.75 5.73 -13.56
C LEU A 96 5.98 4.34 -14.19
N ALA A 97 6.13 4.29 -15.51
CA ALA A 97 6.33 3.05 -16.27
C ALA A 97 7.81 2.65 -16.41
N SER A 98 8.75 3.54 -16.08
CA SER A 98 10.19 3.27 -16.05
C SER A 98 10.67 2.65 -14.72
N ASP A 99 9.78 2.48 -13.74
CA ASP A 99 10.14 1.75 -12.52
C ASP A 99 10.03 0.24 -12.82
N LEU A 100 11.16 -0.43 -12.88
CA LEU A 100 11.23 -1.88 -12.95
C LEU A 100 10.90 -2.44 -11.56
N LEU A 101 9.81 -3.18 -11.50
CA LEU A 101 9.43 -3.96 -10.33
C LEU A 101 10.39 -5.15 -10.22
N ARG A 102 11.30 -5.11 -9.24
CA ARG A 102 12.11 -6.28 -8.90
C ARG A 102 11.45 -6.96 -7.71
N VAL A 103 11.05 -8.21 -7.90
CA VAL A 103 10.54 -9.06 -6.83
C VAL A 103 11.69 -9.97 -6.42
N ASP A 104 12.22 -9.76 -5.22
CA ASP A 104 13.12 -10.74 -4.62
C ASP A 104 12.29 -11.79 -3.88
N VAL A 105 12.52 -13.05 -4.21
CA VAL A 105 11.81 -14.19 -3.64
C VAL A 105 12.81 -14.93 -2.75
N ASN A 106 12.44 -15.10 -1.48
CA ASN A 106 13.22 -15.79 -0.42
C ASN A 106 14.25 -14.95 0.33
N ARG A 107 14.27 -13.62 0.17
CA ARG A 107 14.86 -12.80 1.22
C ARG A 107 13.88 -12.77 2.37
N THR A 108 14.24 -13.37 3.50
CA THR A 108 13.44 -13.30 4.73
C THR A 108 13.92 -12.07 5.50
N PRO A 109 13.32 -10.88 5.32
CA PRO A 109 13.66 -9.75 6.16
C PRO A 109 13.37 -10.12 7.61
N TYR A 110 14.14 -9.55 8.53
CA TYR A 110 13.79 -9.60 9.94
C TYR A 110 12.47 -8.82 10.13
N VAL A 111 11.38 -9.51 10.43
CA VAL A 111 10.03 -8.92 10.58
C VAL A 111 9.75 -8.66 12.05
N ASP A 112 9.48 -7.42 12.44
CA ASP A 112 9.08 -7.08 13.82
C ASP A 112 7.60 -7.38 14.10
N VAL A 113 6.75 -7.08 13.13
CA VAL A 113 5.29 -7.23 13.22
C VAL A 113 4.80 -8.12 12.09
N LEU A 114 4.25 -9.29 12.42
CA LEU A 114 3.59 -10.17 11.47
C LEU A 114 2.08 -9.99 11.56
N VAL A 115 1.45 -9.62 10.46
CA VAL A 115 0.00 -9.45 10.36
C VAL A 115 -0.58 -10.63 9.58
N MET A 116 -1.56 -11.34 10.14
CA MET A 116 -2.21 -12.48 9.46
C MET A 116 -3.71 -12.52 9.69
N PHE A 117 -4.40 -13.24 8.82
CA PHE A 117 -5.84 -13.47 8.94
C PHE A 117 -6.12 -14.82 9.61
N LEU A 118 -7.11 -14.85 10.48
CA LEU A 118 -7.63 -16.09 11.05
C LEU A 118 -8.71 -16.66 10.15
N SER A 119 -8.45 -17.83 9.57
CA SER A 119 -9.46 -18.56 8.81
C SER A 119 -10.52 -19.12 9.75
N ASP A 120 -11.79 -19.04 9.34
CA ASP A 120 -12.86 -19.77 10.01
C ASP A 120 -12.72 -21.28 9.76
N LEU A 121 -13.01 -22.07 10.78
CA LEU A 121 -13.03 -23.52 10.72
C LEU A 121 -14.49 -23.95 10.73
N HIS A 122 -15.06 -24.17 9.53
CA HIS A 122 -16.47 -24.54 9.37
C HIS A 122 -16.84 -25.94 9.90
N SER A 123 -15.96 -26.64 10.62
CA SER A 123 -16.25 -28.00 11.11
C SER A 123 -15.55 -28.33 12.44
N ASP A 124 -16.37 -28.73 13.42
CA ASP A 124 -16.03 -29.26 14.74
C ASP A 124 -14.97 -30.40 14.74
N PRO A 125 -14.98 -31.39 13.81
CA PRO A 125 -14.00 -32.48 13.84
C PRO A 125 -12.53 -32.07 13.66
N LEU A 126 -12.24 -30.90 13.07
CA LEU A 126 -10.86 -30.40 12.95
C LEU A 126 -10.39 -29.69 14.22
N LEU A 127 -11.32 -29.23 15.06
CA LEU A 127 -11.04 -28.47 16.27
C LEU A 127 -10.75 -29.38 17.46
N GLN A 128 -11.43 -30.52 17.59
CA GLN A 128 -11.25 -31.43 18.73
C GLN A 128 -9.80 -31.84 19.01
N PRO A 129 -8.96 -32.17 18.01
CA PRO A 129 -7.55 -32.47 18.26
C PRO A 129 -6.77 -31.28 18.83
N ILE A 130 -7.08 -30.06 18.39
CA ILE A 130 -6.44 -28.83 18.88
C ILE A 130 -6.95 -28.50 20.27
N GLU A 131 -8.25 -28.60 20.53
CA GLU A 131 -8.82 -28.38 21.86
C GLU A 131 -8.26 -29.38 22.87
N ALA A 132 -8.13 -30.67 22.49
CA ALA A 132 -7.51 -31.68 23.32
C ALA A 132 -6.01 -31.41 23.55
N MET A 133 -5.28 -30.99 22.51
CA MET A 133 -3.88 -30.59 22.63
C MET A 133 -3.75 -29.44 23.63
N VAL A 134 -4.55 -28.38 23.48
CA VAL A 134 -4.52 -27.20 24.34
C VAL A 134 -4.94 -27.53 25.78
N ALA A 135 -5.97 -28.37 25.97
CA ALA A 135 -6.46 -28.75 27.29
C ALA A 135 -5.49 -29.68 28.06
N ASN A 136 -4.76 -30.54 27.36
CA ASN A 136 -3.86 -31.52 27.99
C ASN A 136 -2.40 -31.02 28.09
N SER A 137 -2.07 -29.90 27.47
CA SER A 137 -0.69 -29.41 27.43
C SER A 137 -0.28 -28.76 28.74
N THR A 138 0.62 -29.43 29.47
CA THR A 138 1.39 -28.88 30.59
C THR A 138 2.81 -28.46 30.16
N GLN A 139 3.18 -28.68 28.90
CA GLN A 139 4.50 -28.38 28.32
C GLN A 139 4.41 -27.61 26.99
N SER A 140 5.47 -26.89 26.67
CA SER A 140 5.70 -26.15 25.42
C SER A 140 5.58 -27.08 24.21
N CYS A 141 4.71 -26.74 23.25
CA CYS A 141 4.68 -27.37 21.93
C CYS A 141 6.00 -27.05 21.21
N SER A 142 6.57 -28.05 20.57
CA SER A 142 7.77 -27.97 19.74
C SER A 142 7.40 -27.83 18.25
N ALA A 143 8.39 -27.54 17.39
CA ALA A 143 8.22 -27.58 15.94
C ALA A 143 7.65 -28.91 15.42
N HIS A 144 7.96 -30.02 16.09
CA HIS A 144 7.46 -31.34 15.75
C HIS A 144 5.93 -31.46 15.98
N ASP A 145 5.39 -30.73 16.95
CA ASP A 145 3.96 -30.73 17.25
C ASP A 145 3.13 -29.96 16.21
N ILE A 146 3.74 -28.98 15.53
CA ILE A 146 3.12 -28.28 14.40
C ILE A 146 2.99 -29.22 13.19
N GLU A 147 3.99 -30.06 12.93
CA GLU A 147 3.94 -31.06 11.84
C GLU A 147 2.84 -32.11 12.09
N ASN A 148 2.63 -32.46 13.35
CA ASN A 148 1.60 -33.41 13.80
C ASN A 148 0.16 -32.90 13.60
N LEU A 149 -0.03 -31.61 13.33
CA LEU A 149 -1.35 -31.06 12.94
C LEU A 149 -1.81 -31.50 11.54
N GLY A 150 -0.97 -32.22 10.78
CA GLY A 150 -1.38 -32.83 9.52
C GLY A 150 -1.85 -31.79 8.51
N LYS A 151 -3.09 -31.88 8.03
CA LYS A 151 -3.71 -30.93 7.09
C LYS A 151 -4.60 -29.88 7.77
N HIS A 152 -4.41 -29.64 9.07
CA HIS A 152 -5.21 -28.66 9.78
C HIS A 152 -5.03 -27.26 9.16
N PRO A 153 -6.10 -26.47 8.94
CA PRO A 153 -5.99 -25.18 8.22
C PRO A 153 -5.08 -24.16 8.89
N TRP A 154 -4.99 -24.18 10.23
CA TRP A 154 -4.08 -23.29 10.96
C TRP A 154 -2.61 -23.71 10.93
N ARG A 155 -2.27 -24.91 10.41
CA ARG A 155 -0.87 -25.34 10.31
C ARG A 155 -0.05 -24.35 9.50
N MET A 156 -0.60 -23.84 8.40
CA MET A 156 0.10 -22.87 7.57
C MET A 156 0.36 -21.54 8.31
N ASN A 157 -0.60 -21.05 9.10
CA ASN A 157 -0.38 -19.89 9.98
C ASN A 157 0.76 -20.15 10.99
N LEU A 158 0.86 -21.35 11.55
CA LEU A 158 1.93 -21.70 12.49
C LEU A 158 3.29 -21.82 11.79
N CYS A 159 3.35 -22.36 10.57
CA CYS A 159 4.57 -22.37 9.75
C CYS A 159 5.03 -20.94 9.42
N ALA A 160 4.09 -20.05 9.12
CA ALA A 160 4.34 -18.63 8.91
C ALA A 160 5.01 -17.97 10.13
N ILE A 161 4.53 -18.27 11.34
CA ILE A 161 5.13 -17.78 12.59
C ILE A 161 6.52 -18.37 12.80
N GLN A 162 6.63 -19.70 12.67
CA GLN A 162 7.89 -20.42 12.87
C GLN A 162 9.01 -19.90 11.98
N ASN A 163 8.71 -19.57 10.72
CA ASN A 163 9.67 -18.98 9.79
C ASN A 163 10.26 -17.66 10.31
N GLN A 164 9.46 -16.82 10.96
CA GLN A 164 9.91 -15.54 11.53
C GLN A 164 10.68 -15.69 12.84
N LEU A 165 10.64 -16.87 13.47
CA LEU A 165 11.38 -17.16 14.70
C LEU A 165 12.73 -17.83 14.45
N HIS A 166 12.93 -18.47 13.30
CA HIS A 166 14.12 -19.31 13.04
C HIS A 166 15.45 -18.56 13.23
N GLU A 167 15.51 -17.31 12.78
CA GLU A 167 16.72 -16.46 12.86
C GLU A 167 16.61 -15.35 13.92
N ARG A 168 15.58 -15.41 14.78
CA ARG A 168 15.26 -14.34 15.71
C ARG A 168 16.06 -14.45 17.02
N PRO A 169 16.72 -13.37 17.47
CA PRO A 169 17.39 -13.35 18.77
C PRO A 169 16.39 -13.60 19.92
N PRO A 170 16.77 -14.38 20.96
CA PRO A 170 15.87 -14.73 22.07
C PRO A 170 15.28 -13.53 22.82
N GLN A 171 15.95 -12.38 22.80
CA GLN A 171 15.54 -11.17 23.51
C GLN A 171 14.49 -10.36 22.76
N GLN A 172 14.24 -10.65 21.48
CA GLN A 172 13.34 -9.87 20.64
C GLN A 172 12.08 -10.67 20.33
N LYS A 173 10.93 -10.15 20.75
CA LYS A 173 9.63 -10.80 20.54
C LYS A 173 9.04 -10.43 19.19
N LEU A 174 8.43 -11.41 18.52
CA LEU A 174 7.61 -11.17 17.34
C LEU A 174 6.26 -10.65 17.80
N GLU A 175 5.84 -9.48 17.31
CA GLU A 175 4.47 -9.03 17.52
C GLU A 175 3.59 -9.64 16.43
N LEU A 176 2.70 -10.54 16.84
CA LEU A 176 1.75 -11.19 15.96
C LEU A 176 0.40 -10.49 16.06
N VAL A 177 0.00 -9.80 15.00
CA VAL A 177 -1.29 -9.13 14.88
C VAL A 177 -2.23 -10.02 14.05
N VAL A 178 -3.32 -10.45 14.66
CA VAL A 178 -4.31 -11.30 14.01
C VAL A 178 -5.55 -10.49 13.66
N VAL A 179 -5.92 -10.54 12.39
CA VAL A 179 -7.18 -10.02 11.87
C VAL A 179 -8.20 -11.16 11.87
N THR A 180 -9.35 -10.95 12.50
CA THR A 180 -10.45 -11.92 12.52
C THR A 180 -11.64 -11.37 11.74
N SER A 181 -12.46 -12.28 11.21
CA SER A 181 -13.80 -11.99 10.72
C SER A 181 -14.84 -12.18 11.81
N GLY A 182 -16.09 -11.80 11.55
CA GLY A 182 -17.20 -12.15 12.43
C GLY A 182 -17.26 -13.64 12.76
N ASP A 183 -17.03 -14.49 11.75
CA ASP A 183 -17.12 -15.95 11.88
C ASP A 183 -15.92 -16.53 12.67
N SER A 184 -14.71 -16.09 12.35
CA SER A 184 -13.47 -16.61 12.96
C SER A 184 -13.18 -16.03 14.35
N GLN A 185 -13.85 -14.95 14.76
CA GLN A 185 -13.65 -14.31 16.07
C GLN A 185 -13.89 -15.26 17.25
N SER A 186 -14.87 -16.17 17.14
CA SER A 186 -15.17 -17.17 18.16
C SER A 186 -13.98 -18.11 18.44
N ARG A 187 -13.07 -18.26 17.46
CA ARG A 187 -11.90 -19.15 17.51
C ARG A 187 -10.62 -18.45 17.95
N TRP A 188 -10.65 -17.13 18.11
CA TRP A 188 -9.50 -16.32 18.51
C TRP A 188 -8.82 -16.84 19.77
N SER A 189 -9.60 -17.13 20.83
CA SER A 189 -9.05 -17.57 22.12
C SER A 189 -8.27 -18.87 21.99
N LEU A 190 -8.83 -19.85 21.27
CA LEU A 190 -8.18 -21.15 21.04
C LEU A 190 -6.90 -20.99 20.21
N PHE A 191 -6.96 -20.20 19.13
CA PHE A 191 -5.78 -19.93 18.30
C PHE A 191 -4.68 -19.22 19.11
N LYS A 192 -5.03 -18.23 19.94
CA LYS A 192 -4.10 -17.54 20.84
C LYS A 192 -3.42 -18.51 21.81
N GLN A 193 -4.18 -19.42 22.42
CA GLN A 193 -3.63 -20.45 23.30
C GLN A 193 -2.67 -21.38 22.56
N LEU A 194 -3.02 -21.80 21.34
CA LEU A 194 -2.17 -22.64 20.50
C LEU A 194 -0.85 -21.95 20.13
N VAL A 195 -0.87 -20.67 19.77
CA VAL A 195 0.34 -19.88 19.49
C VAL A 195 1.21 -19.76 20.74
N ILE A 196 0.61 -19.48 21.90
CA ILE A 196 1.34 -19.36 23.17
C ILE A 196 1.95 -20.71 23.57
N LEU A 197 1.24 -21.81 23.38
CA LEU A 197 1.77 -23.15 23.62
C LEU A 197 2.94 -23.48 22.69
N GLY A 198 2.83 -23.13 21.40
CA GLY A 198 3.85 -23.45 20.38
C GLY A 198 5.11 -22.59 20.41
N PHE A 199 4.98 -21.33 20.82
CA PHE A 199 6.08 -20.36 20.69
C PHE A 199 6.42 -19.64 22.01
N GLY A 200 5.64 -19.88 23.07
CA GLY A 200 5.89 -19.33 24.40
C GLY A 200 5.96 -17.81 24.40
N THR A 201 6.99 -17.29 25.08
CA THR A 201 7.20 -15.84 25.25
C THR A 201 7.89 -15.17 24.06
N GLN A 202 8.29 -15.93 23.03
CA GLN A 202 8.94 -15.39 21.82
C GLN A 202 7.94 -14.63 20.93
N VAL A 203 6.65 -14.89 21.08
CA VAL A 203 5.58 -14.26 20.31
C VAL A 203 4.65 -13.50 21.25
N GLN A 204 4.39 -12.24 20.93
CA GLN A 204 3.34 -11.44 21.53
C GLN A 204 2.14 -11.41 20.58
N VAL A 205 1.16 -12.26 20.86
CA VAL A 205 -0.03 -12.43 20.02
C VAL A 205 -1.18 -11.53 20.48
N MET A 206 -1.74 -10.77 19.55
CA MET A 206 -2.78 -9.78 19.81
C MET A 206 -3.74 -9.61 18.63
N THR A 207 -4.94 -9.10 18.90
CA THR A 207 -5.87 -8.66 17.84
C THR A 207 -5.44 -7.32 17.25
N CYS A 208 -6.05 -6.93 16.13
CA CYS A 208 -5.86 -5.59 15.56
C CYS A 208 -6.22 -4.46 16.54
N SER A 209 -7.34 -4.57 17.25
CA SER A 209 -7.78 -3.58 18.23
C SER A 209 -6.82 -3.44 19.41
N GLU A 210 -6.32 -4.57 19.93
CA GLU A 210 -5.30 -4.62 21.00
C GLU A 210 -4.01 -3.93 20.53
N PHE A 211 -3.55 -4.21 19.30
CA PHE A 211 -2.35 -3.59 18.73
C PHE A 211 -2.51 -2.06 18.52
N LEU A 212 -3.65 -1.64 17.99
CA LEU A 212 -3.93 -0.23 17.72
C LEU A 212 -4.13 0.58 19.01
N ALA A 213 -4.55 -0.09 20.09
CA ALA A 213 -4.99 0.51 21.35
C ALA A 213 -6.15 1.50 21.14
N ASP A 214 -7.06 1.16 20.21
CA ASP A 214 -8.24 1.96 19.87
C ASP A 214 -9.51 1.18 20.27
N PRO A 215 -10.22 1.61 21.33
CA PRO A 215 -11.42 0.90 21.81
C PRO A 215 -12.62 1.04 20.85
N LEU A 216 -12.59 1.98 19.91
CA LEU A 216 -13.61 2.14 18.88
C LEU A 216 -13.32 1.26 17.66
N PHE A 217 -12.14 0.67 17.59
CA PHE A 217 -11.77 -0.23 16.51
C PHE A 217 -12.43 -1.59 16.71
N SER A 218 -13.21 -2.03 15.71
CA SER A 218 -13.84 -3.36 15.74
C SER A 218 -12.78 -4.45 15.87
N ASN A 219 -13.04 -5.42 16.75
CA ASN A 219 -12.21 -6.63 16.85
C ASN A 219 -12.28 -7.47 15.58
N THR A 220 -13.30 -7.27 14.74
CA THR A 220 -13.57 -8.04 13.54
C THR A 220 -13.57 -7.14 12.29
N ALA A 221 -13.12 -7.69 11.17
CA ALA A 221 -13.21 -7.09 9.84
C ALA A 221 -14.13 -7.92 8.93
N ASP A 222 -14.86 -7.27 8.02
CA ASP A 222 -15.55 -7.98 6.95
C ASP A 222 -14.51 -8.42 5.91
N PHE A 223 -14.33 -9.74 5.79
CA PHE A 223 -13.36 -10.32 4.85
C PHE A 223 -13.80 -10.21 3.39
N ASN A 224 -14.99 -9.66 3.11
CA ASN A 224 -15.47 -9.34 1.78
C ASN A 224 -15.41 -7.82 1.47
N ASP A 225 -15.11 -6.98 2.46
CA ASP A 225 -14.94 -5.54 2.26
C ASP A 225 -13.45 -5.20 2.10
N LEU A 226 -13.02 -5.11 0.84
CA LEU A 226 -11.65 -4.74 0.49
C LEU A 226 -11.24 -3.37 1.06
N GLN A 227 -12.15 -2.39 1.07
CA GLN A 227 -11.83 -1.04 1.54
C GLN A 227 -11.62 -1.04 3.05
N GLN A 228 -12.48 -1.75 3.80
CA GLN A 228 -12.32 -1.90 5.24
C GLN A 228 -11.01 -2.63 5.58
N LEU A 229 -10.70 -3.75 4.91
CA LEU A 229 -9.47 -4.49 5.13
C LEU A 229 -8.23 -3.64 4.83
N PHE A 230 -8.20 -2.98 3.67
CA PHE A 230 -7.10 -2.11 3.29
C PHE A 230 -6.87 -1.01 4.33
N SER A 231 -7.94 -0.33 4.76
CA SER A 231 -7.83 0.72 5.80
C SER A 231 -7.37 0.18 7.16
N THR A 232 -7.79 -1.04 7.51
CA THR A 232 -7.37 -1.73 8.75
C THR A 232 -5.88 -2.02 8.73
N LEU A 233 -5.40 -2.65 7.67
CA LEU A 233 -3.99 -2.98 7.49
C LEU A 233 -3.10 -1.73 7.42
N GLN A 234 -3.57 -0.65 6.78
CA GLN A 234 -2.88 0.63 6.78
C GLN A 234 -2.75 1.23 8.18
N LYS A 235 -3.80 1.15 9.02
CA LYS A 235 -3.71 1.62 10.41
C LYS A 235 -2.68 0.83 11.21
N VAL A 236 -2.64 -0.49 11.04
CA VAL A 236 -1.63 -1.36 11.68
C VAL A 236 -0.21 -0.94 11.25
N GLN A 237 0.03 -0.80 9.95
CA GLN A 237 1.33 -0.33 9.44
C GLN A 237 1.68 1.07 9.96
N HIS A 238 0.71 2.00 9.98
CA HIS A 238 0.93 3.35 10.46
C HIS A 238 1.31 3.36 11.94
N LYS A 239 0.60 2.59 12.77
CA LYS A 239 0.92 2.44 14.20
C LYS A 239 2.32 1.86 14.40
N ALA A 240 2.69 0.81 13.65
CA ALA A 240 4.02 0.21 13.74
C ALA A 240 5.13 1.22 13.38
N SER A 241 4.94 1.97 12.29
CA SER A 241 5.92 2.98 11.84
C SER A 241 6.03 4.19 12.78
N VAL A 242 4.94 4.60 13.43
CA VAL A 242 4.96 5.68 14.44
C VAL A 242 5.66 5.23 15.73
N GLN A 243 5.47 3.98 16.16
CA GLN A 243 6.17 3.44 17.33
C GLN A 243 7.68 3.36 17.09
N GLN A 244 8.09 2.93 15.89
CA GLN A 244 9.49 2.86 15.51
C GLN A 244 9.61 2.91 13.97
N PRO A 245 10.19 3.96 13.39
CA PRO A 245 10.24 4.13 11.92
C PRO A 245 10.99 3.03 11.15
N ALA A 246 11.84 2.27 11.83
CA ALA A 246 12.60 1.16 11.25
C ALA A 246 11.93 -0.20 11.44
N ARG A 247 10.73 -0.28 12.05
CA ARG A 247 10.01 -1.54 12.24
C ARG A 247 9.60 -2.14 10.90
N GLN A 248 9.95 -3.39 10.70
CA GLN A 248 9.57 -4.16 9.52
C GLN A 248 8.23 -4.83 9.78
N VAL A 249 7.23 -4.47 8.97
CA VAL A 249 5.92 -5.14 8.99
C VAL A 249 5.88 -6.14 7.85
N CYS A 250 5.37 -7.34 8.11
CA CYS A 250 5.07 -8.32 7.08
C CYS A 250 3.61 -8.72 7.13
N PHE A 251 2.98 -8.74 5.96
CA PHE A 251 1.62 -9.23 5.81
C PHE A 251 1.63 -10.67 5.30
N ASP A 252 0.96 -11.57 6.00
CA ASP A 252 0.74 -12.95 5.58
C ASP A 252 -0.56 -13.05 4.77
N ALA A 253 -0.43 -13.52 3.53
CA ALA A 253 -1.52 -13.68 2.58
C ALA A 253 -2.02 -15.13 2.48
N THR A 254 -1.67 -15.98 3.46
CA THR A 254 -1.92 -17.43 3.44
C THR A 254 -3.37 -17.77 3.76
N SER A 255 -3.94 -17.09 4.75
CA SER A 255 -5.26 -17.38 5.32
C SER A 255 -6.28 -16.28 5.05
N GLY A 256 -7.55 -16.57 5.31
CA GLY A 256 -8.68 -15.69 4.99
C GLY A 256 -9.24 -15.88 3.58
N THR A 257 -9.98 -14.89 3.09
CA THR A 257 -10.54 -14.90 1.73
C THR A 257 -9.48 -14.43 0.72
N LYS A 258 -9.74 -14.62 -0.58
CA LYS A 258 -8.89 -14.02 -1.63
C LYS A 258 -8.81 -12.49 -1.50
N ILE A 259 -9.86 -11.85 -1.00
CA ILE A 259 -9.92 -10.41 -0.77
C ILE A 259 -8.93 -10.00 0.32
N CYS A 260 -8.72 -10.84 1.35
CA CYS A 260 -7.67 -10.64 2.36
C CYS A 260 -6.26 -10.65 1.74
N SER A 261 -5.96 -11.64 0.89
CA SER A 261 -4.67 -11.72 0.18
C SER A 261 -4.43 -10.50 -0.74
N ILE A 262 -5.47 -10.03 -1.43
CA ILE A 262 -5.40 -8.80 -2.26
C ILE A 262 -5.12 -7.58 -1.40
N ALA A 263 -5.83 -7.42 -0.27
CA ALA A 263 -5.63 -6.30 0.64
C ALA A 263 -4.20 -6.29 1.21
N ALA A 264 -3.70 -7.45 1.65
CA ALA A 264 -2.33 -7.62 2.13
C ALA A 264 -1.29 -7.22 1.07
N ALA A 265 -1.45 -7.71 -0.16
CA ALA A 265 -0.56 -7.36 -1.26
C ALA A 265 -0.61 -5.86 -1.59
N MET A 266 -1.79 -5.24 -1.62
CA MET A 266 -1.94 -3.81 -1.88
C MET A 266 -1.25 -2.95 -0.81
N VAL A 267 -1.41 -3.28 0.47
CA VAL A 267 -0.74 -2.54 1.56
C VAL A 267 0.76 -2.76 1.50
N SER A 268 1.22 -4.01 1.33
CA SER A 268 2.64 -4.34 1.17
C SER A 268 3.30 -3.54 0.06
N LEU A 269 2.70 -3.50 -1.13
CA LEU A 269 3.21 -2.73 -2.28
C LEU A 269 3.20 -1.22 -2.04
N SER A 270 2.12 -0.69 -1.45
CA SER A 270 1.97 0.75 -1.25
C SER A 270 2.86 1.33 -0.16
N GLN A 271 3.36 0.49 0.77
CA GLN A 271 4.12 0.89 1.95
C GLN A 271 5.54 0.30 2.00
N ASP A 272 5.99 -0.37 0.93
CA ASP A 272 7.30 -1.01 0.86
C ASP A 272 7.53 -1.98 2.04
N GLN A 273 6.56 -2.87 2.26
CA GLN A 273 6.56 -3.85 3.36
C GLN A 273 6.65 -5.27 2.83
N GLY A 274 7.13 -6.19 3.66
CA GLY A 274 7.21 -7.60 3.28
C GLY A 274 5.83 -8.23 3.09
N LEU A 275 5.71 -9.12 2.10
CA LEU A 275 4.57 -10.00 1.93
C LEU A 275 5.05 -11.44 2.09
N GLN A 276 4.31 -12.28 2.81
CA GLN A 276 4.62 -13.71 2.87
C GLN A 276 3.40 -14.57 2.53
N TYR A 277 3.69 -15.79 2.10
CA TYR A 277 2.70 -16.80 1.79
C TYR A 277 3.28 -18.19 2.07
N VAL A 278 2.50 -19.05 2.71
CA VAL A 278 2.86 -20.46 2.92
C VAL A 278 2.16 -21.31 1.87
N SER A 279 2.94 -22.03 1.05
CA SER A 279 2.39 -22.93 0.06
C SER A 279 1.89 -24.24 0.66
N ASN A 280 1.12 -25.01 -0.13
CA ASN A 280 0.55 -26.30 0.29
C ASN A 280 1.60 -27.36 0.70
N ASP A 281 2.87 -27.18 0.30
CA ASP A 281 4.01 -27.99 0.75
C ASP A 281 4.66 -27.44 2.04
N TYR A 282 3.98 -26.53 2.73
CA TYR A 282 4.38 -25.86 3.97
C TYR A 282 5.68 -25.05 3.88
N LYS A 283 6.10 -24.69 2.66
CA LYS A 283 7.22 -23.77 2.45
C LYS A 283 6.75 -22.33 2.52
N VAL A 284 7.45 -21.53 3.31
CA VAL A 284 7.20 -20.09 3.40
C VAL A 284 7.94 -19.39 2.25
N LYS A 285 7.21 -18.56 1.51
CA LYS A 285 7.76 -17.68 0.49
C LYS A 285 7.59 -16.25 0.97
N CYS A 286 8.71 -15.55 1.13
CA CYS A 286 8.73 -14.12 1.42
C CYS A 286 9.01 -13.36 0.12
N TYR A 287 8.26 -12.29 -0.09
CA TYR A 287 8.34 -11.39 -1.23
C TYR A 287 8.67 -10.00 -0.69
N GLU A 288 9.82 -9.48 -1.12
CA GLU A 288 10.19 -8.08 -0.99
C GLU A 288 10.09 -7.46 -2.39
N VAL A 289 9.35 -6.36 -2.50
CA VAL A 289 9.12 -5.69 -3.78
C VAL A 289 9.93 -4.41 -3.79
N GLU A 290 11.07 -4.43 -4.47
CA GLU A 290 11.90 -3.25 -4.64
C GLU A 290 11.54 -2.56 -5.97
N TYR A 291 11.25 -1.26 -5.90
CA TYR A 291 11.12 -0.42 -7.10
C TYR A 291 12.50 0.08 -7.51
N THR A 292 13.08 -0.52 -8.54
CA THR A 292 14.29 -0.01 -9.17
C THR A 292 13.92 0.92 -10.30
N ARG A 293 14.44 2.15 -10.28
CA ARG A 293 14.35 3.04 -11.43
C ARG A 293 15.16 2.42 -12.57
N ALA A 294 14.57 2.26 -13.75
CA ALA A 294 15.29 1.84 -14.94
C ALA A 294 16.22 2.95 -15.41
N ASP A 295 17.30 3.20 -14.69
CA ASP A 295 18.39 4.10 -15.07
C ASP A 295 19.69 3.56 -14.43
N ASP A 296 20.33 2.61 -15.11
CA ASP A 296 21.78 2.55 -15.38
C ASP A 296 21.96 2.04 -16.82
#